data_AF-A0A067DBZ3-F1
#
_entry.id   AF-A0A067DBZ3-F1
#
_cell.length_a   1.000
_cell.length_b   1.000
_cell.length_c   1.000
_cell.angle_alpha   90.00
_cell.angle_beta   90.00
_cell.angle_gamma   90.00
#
_symmetry.space_group_name_H-M   'P 1'
#
loop_
_entity.id
_entity.type
_entity.pdbx_description
1 polymer ?
#
loop_
_entity_poly.entity_id
_entity_poly.type
_entity_poly.pdbx_seq_one_letter_code
_entity_poly.pdbx_strand_id
1 'polypeptide(L)'
;MAIQSRKESWFIPTIADNCGFVVVETNFKMYAYSTSKLHCEILRLFSKIEYQLPNLIVGAITKESLYNAFENGITTEQQNAHPRVADKIPSVPKNVCDQIRLWESDLNRVETTPAHYYDEFPSRDVFEAACDYARDQSGLLWEDSKKMRLVVNAEIHMHMREFLRGQNK
;
A
#
# COMPACT_ATOMS: atom_id res chain seq x y z
N MET A 1 -13.47 2.56 -42.12
CA MET A 1 -12.88 3.03 -40.85
C MET A 1 -14.03 3.50 -39.95
N ALA A 2 -14.43 2.66 -39.00
CA ALA A 2 -15.20 3.03 -37.80
C ALA A 2 -15.22 1.77 -36.92
N ILE A 3 -14.36 1.76 -35.91
CA ILE A 3 -14.17 0.65 -34.97
C ILE A 3 -15.34 0.74 -33.98
N GLN A 4 -16.25 -0.23 -34.06
CA GLN A 4 -17.35 -0.38 -33.11
C GLN A 4 -16.78 -0.85 -31.76
N SER A 5 -16.56 0.07 -30.82
CA SER A 5 -16.20 -0.28 -29.44
C SER A 5 -17.32 -1.09 -28.80
N ARG A 6 -17.16 -2.42 -28.75
CA ARG A 6 -17.87 -3.28 -27.81
C ARG A 6 -17.49 -2.85 -26.41
N LYS A 7 -18.44 -2.25 -25.69
CA LYS A 7 -18.37 -2.16 -24.23
C LYS A 7 -18.47 -3.59 -23.68
N GLU A 8 -17.36 -4.15 -23.25
CA GLU A 8 -17.33 -5.41 -22.51
C GLU A 8 -17.79 -5.12 -21.07
N SER A 9 -19.09 -5.22 -20.84
CA SER A 9 -19.66 -5.23 -19.50
C SER A 9 -19.35 -6.59 -18.85
N TRP A 10 -18.57 -6.56 -17.77
CA TRP A 10 -18.10 -7.75 -17.07
C TRP A 10 -19.13 -8.21 -16.03
N PHE A 11 -19.60 -9.46 -16.12
CA PHE A 11 -20.69 -10.02 -15.29
C PHE A 11 -20.16 -10.91 -14.17
N ILE A 12 -20.72 -10.76 -12.96
CA ILE A 12 -20.42 -11.65 -11.83
C ILE A 12 -21.71 -11.97 -11.07
N PRO A 13 -22.18 -13.23 -11.06
CA PRO A 13 -23.26 -13.67 -10.21
C PRO A 13 -22.72 -14.45 -9.00
N THR A 14 -23.05 -14.01 -7.78
CA THR A 14 -22.85 -14.75 -6.52
C THR A 14 -23.75 -14.10 -5.47
N ILE A 15 -24.48 -14.74 -4.55
CA ILE A 15 -24.54 -16.08 -3.93
C ILE A 15 -26.05 -16.42 -3.76
N ALA A 16 -26.39 -17.67 -3.42
CA ALA A 16 -27.73 -18.21 -3.22
C ALA A 16 -28.70 -17.31 -2.40
N ASP A 17 -29.96 -17.33 -2.85
CA ASP A 17 -31.20 -16.89 -2.20
C ASP A 17 -31.15 -15.50 -1.52
N ASN A 18 -31.53 -14.45 -2.27
CA ASN A 18 -31.59 -13.02 -1.88
C ASN A 18 -30.28 -12.22 -1.77
N CYS A 19 -29.13 -12.75 -2.22
CA CYS A 19 -27.87 -12.00 -2.23
C CYS A 19 -27.65 -11.17 -3.50
N GLY A 20 -27.40 -9.87 -3.31
CA GLY A 20 -27.10 -8.94 -4.40
C GLY A 20 -25.73 -9.15 -5.03
N PHE A 21 -25.55 -8.71 -6.27
CA PHE A 21 -24.27 -8.78 -6.99
C PHE A 21 -23.64 -7.41 -7.17
N VAL A 22 -22.30 -7.33 -7.17
CA VAL A 22 -21.53 -6.09 -7.34
C VAL A 22 -20.75 -6.13 -8.66
N VAL A 23 -20.85 -5.07 -9.44
CA VAL A 23 -20.11 -4.86 -10.68
C VAL A 23 -19.22 -3.65 -10.53
N VAL A 24 -17.96 -3.75 -10.97
CA VAL A 24 -17.00 -2.65 -10.97
C VAL A 24 -16.55 -2.38 -12.40
N GLU A 25 -16.63 -1.12 -12.81
CA GLU A 25 -16.19 -0.66 -14.13
C GLU A 25 -14.74 -0.19 -14.11
N THR A 26 -14.12 -0.07 -15.30
CA THR A 26 -12.74 0.42 -15.47
C THR A 26 -12.54 1.87 -15.04
N ASN A 27 -13.62 2.63 -14.84
CA ASN A 27 -13.64 4.02 -14.39
C ASN A 27 -13.87 4.15 -12.87
N PHE A 28 -13.70 3.06 -12.11
CA PHE A 28 -13.88 3.00 -10.65
C PHE A 28 -15.32 3.17 -10.15
N LYS A 29 -16.31 3.17 -11.04
CA LYS A 29 -17.72 3.09 -10.63
C LYS A 29 -18.08 1.68 -10.23
N MET A 30 -18.88 1.58 -9.18
CA MET A 30 -19.40 0.32 -8.69
C MET A 30 -20.92 0.34 -8.58
N TYR A 31 -21.52 -0.80 -8.92
CA TYR A 31 -22.95 -1.00 -9.00
C TYR A 31 -23.30 -2.27 -8.23
N ALA A 32 -24.02 -2.13 -7.13
CA ALA A 32 -24.43 -3.26 -6.31
C ALA A 32 -25.95 -3.42 -6.35
N TYR A 33 -26.43 -4.52 -6.90
CA TYR A 33 -27.85 -4.82 -7.01
C TYR A 33 -28.33 -5.48 -5.73
N SER A 34 -28.68 -4.66 -4.75
CA SER A 34 -29.07 -5.12 -3.43
C SER A 34 -30.11 -4.19 -2.82
N THR A 35 -31.09 -4.77 -2.12
CA THR A 35 -32.04 -4.04 -1.28
C THR A 35 -31.58 -3.96 0.19
N SER A 36 -30.54 -4.72 0.55
CA SER A 36 -30.02 -4.81 1.92
C SER A 36 -29.25 -3.54 2.31
N LYS A 37 -29.67 -2.91 3.42
CA LYS A 37 -28.94 -1.80 4.05
C LYS A 37 -27.56 -2.23 4.54
N LEU A 38 -27.42 -3.47 5.02
CA LEU A 38 -26.12 -4.01 5.45
C LEU A 38 -25.11 -3.98 4.30
N HIS A 39 -25.50 -4.38 3.09
CA HIS A 39 -24.62 -4.30 1.94
C HIS A 39 -24.21 -2.86 1.63
N CYS A 40 -25.13 -1.90 1.74
CA CYS A 40 -24.79 -0.48 1.58
C CYS A 40 -23.70 -0.04 2.57
N GLU A 41 -23.85 -0.39 3.85
CA GLU A 41 -22.88 -0.02 4.88
C GLU A 41 -21.53 -0.72 4.72
N ILE A 42 -21.50 -1.99 4.29
CA ILE A 42 -20.25 -2.68 3.95
C ILE A 42 -19.53 -1.95 2.80
N LEU A 43 -20.26 -1.57 1.75
CA LEU A 43 -19.68 -0.87 0.61
C LEU A 43 -19.15 0.53 0.99
N ARG A 44 -19.79 1.21 1.96
CA ARG A 44 -19.30 2.51 2.47
C ARG A 44 -17.92 2.44 3.12
N LEU A 45 -17.48 1.26 3.58
CA LEU A 45 -16.17 1.11 4.20
C LEU A 45 -15.01 1.43 3.24
N PHE A 46 -15.20 1.21 1.94
CA PHE A 46 -14.12 1.36 0.94
C PHE A 46 -14.55 2.10 -0.33
N SER A 47 -15.78 2.63 -0.37
CA SER A 47 -16.29 3.38 -1.50
C SER A 47 -17.16 4.55 -1.07
N LYS A 48 -17.22 5.57 -1.91
CA LYS A 48 -18.16 6.67 -1.76
C LYS A 48 -19.48 6.31 -2.43
N ILE A 49 -20.53 6.08 -1.64
CA ILE A 49 -21.89 5.90 -2.17
C ILE A 49 -22.39 7.22 -2.74
N GLU A 50 -22.67 7.24 -4.04
CA GLU A 50 -23.18 8.42 -4.74
C GLU A 50 -24.70 8.51 -4.64
N TYR A 51 -25.40 7.40 -4.85
CA TYR A 51 -26.85 7.31 -4.73
C TYR A 51 -27.32 5.89 -4.48
N GLN A 52 -28.46 5.79 -3.79
CA GLN A 52 -29.13 4.54 -3.48
C GLN A 52 -30.54 4.56 -4.06
N LEU A 53 -30.82 3.60 -4.94
CA LEU A 53 -32.12 3.29 -5.50
C LEU A 53 -32.70 2.06 -4.80
N PRO A 54 -34.00 1.75 -4.95
CA PRO A 54 -34.65 0.66 -4.21
C PRO A 54 -33.97 -0.70 -4.33
N ASN A 55 -33.33 -1.00 -5.47
CA ASN A 55 -32.68 -2.28 -5.77
C ASN A 55 -31.24 -2.12 -6.32
N LEU A 56 -30.67 -0.91 -6.26
CA LEU A 56 -29.35 -0.62 -6.81
C LEU A 56 -28.65 0.42 -5.94
N ILE A 57 -27.43 0.12 -5.54
CA ILE A 57 -26.52 1.03 -4.87
C ILE A 57 -25.45 1.40 -5.88
N VAL A 58 -25.21 2.69 -6.06
CA VAL A 58 -24.15 3.19 -6.93
C VAL A 58 -23.12 3.93 -6.10
N GLY A 59 -21.86 3.57 -6.30
CA GLY A 59 -20.74 4.20 -5.64
C GLY A 59 -19.55 4.39 -6.58
N ALA A 60 -18.55 5.08 -6.07
CA ALA A 60 -17.26 5.24 -6.71
C ALA A 60 -16.15 4.87 -5.72
N ILE A 61 -15.18 4.11 -6.20
CA ILE A 61 -13.95 3.83 -5.46
C ILE A 61 -13.01 5.02 -5.70
N THR A 62 -12.74 5.79 -4.65
CA THR A 62 -11.80 6.93 -4.71
C THR A 62 -10.59 6.67 -3.84
N LYS A 63 -9.49 7.39 -4.12
CA LYS A 63 -8.27 7.32 -3.33
C LYS A 63 -8.55 7.61 -1.84
N GLU A 64 -9.38 8.62 -1.57
CA GLU A 64 -9.74 9.04 -0.23
C GLU A 64 -10.57 7.97 0.51
N SER A 65 -11.55 7.34 -0.17
CA SER A 65 -12.35 6.27 0.45
C SER A 65 -11.49 5.05 0.80
N LEU A 66 -10.49 4.74 -0.01
CA LEU A 66 -9.58 3.63 0.24
C LEU A 66 -8.56 3.93 1.32
N TYR A 67 -8.08 5.18 1.42
CA TYR A 67 -7.16 5.56 2.50
C TYR A 67 -7.80 5.37 3.87
N ASN A 68 -9.06 5.80 4.02
CA ASN A 68 -9.83 5.54 5.24
C ASN A 68 -10.02 4.02 5.47
N ALA A 69 -10.27 3.25 4.41
CA ALA A 69 -10.37 1.79 4.51
C ALA A 69 -9.05 1.15 5.02
N PHE A 70 -7.91 1.58 4.47
CA PHE A 70 -6.57 1.10 4.84
C PHE A 70 -6.24 1.43 6.30
N GLU A 71 -6.54 2.66 6.76
CA GLU A 71 -6.38 3.05 8.17
C GLU A 71 -7.22 2.19 9.13
N ASN A 72 -8.37 1.70 8.67
CA ASN A 72 -9.22 0.77 9.42
C ASN A 72 -8.85 -0.72 9.22
N GLY A 73 -7.72 -1.01 8.58
CA GLY A 73 -7.17 -2.36 8.44
C GLY A 73 -7.74 -3.19 7.27
N ILE A 74 -8.42 -2.56 6.32
CA ILE A 74 -8.93 -3.23 5.11
C ILE A 74 -7.83 -3.25 4.04
N THR A 75 -7.06 -4.33 3.94
CA THR A 75 -5.93 -4.45 3.01
C THR A 75 -6.30 -5.10 1.67
N THR A 76 -5.47 -4.89 0.63
CA THR A 76 -5.72 -5.45 -0.71
C THR A 76 -5.48 -6.95 -0.84
N GLU A 77 -4.88 -7.57 0.17
CA GLU A 77 -4.57 -9.01 0.24
C GLU A 77 -5.80 -9.87 0.51
N GLN A 78 -6.96 -9.28 0.81
CA GLN A 78 -8.22 -10.00 0.93
C GLN A 78 -8.74 -10.45 -0.44
N GLN A 79 -8.02 -11.37 -1.09
CA GLN A 79 -8.52 -12.18 -2.20
C GLN A 79 -9.54 -13.23 -1.72
N ASN A 80 -10.42 -12.86 -0.80
CA ASN A 80 -11.56 -13.66 -0.39
C ASN A 80 -12.71 -13.45 -1.38
N ALA A 81 -12.41 -13.57 -2.69
CA ALA A 81 -13.47 -13.85 -3.63
C ALA A 81 -14.08 -15.19 -3.19
N HIS A 82 -15.38 -15.19 -2.90
CA HIS A 82 -16.11 -16.42 -2.57
C HIS A 82 -15.72 -17.51 -3.60
N PRO A 83 -15.50 -18.79 -3.23
CA PRO A 83 -14.94 -19.81 -4.13
C PRO A 83 -15.64 -19.91 -5.50
N ARG A 84 -16.94 -19.59 -5.52
CA ARG A 84 -17.81 -19.55 -6.72
C ARG A 84 -17.55 -18.36 -7.69
N VAL A 85 -16.80 -17.35 -7.24
CA VAL A 85 -16.31 -16.16 -7.98
C VAL A 85 -14.89 -16.39 -8.48
N ALA A 86 -14.08 -17.14 -7.71
CA ALA A 86 -12.70 -17.48 -8.06
C ALA A 86 -12.61 -18.24 -9.40
N ASP A 87 -13.64 -19.01 -9.75
CA ASP A 87 -13.73 -19.76 -11.01
C ASP A 87 -13.99 -18.89 -12.25
N LYS A 88 -14.32 -17.60 -12.10
CA LYS A 88 -14.59 -16.66 -13.21
C LYS A 88 -13.66 -15.45 -13.13
N ILE A 89 -12.44 -15.64 -13.61
CA ILE A 89 -11.41 -14.58 -13.66
C ILE A 89 -11.59 -13.71 -14.91
N PRO A 90 -11.45 -12.36 -14.82
CA PRO A 90 -11.21 -11.58 -13.59
C PRO A 90 -12.48 -10.98 -12.99
N SER A 91 -12.75 -11.23 -11.71
CA SER A 91 -13.86 -10.65 -10.92
C SER A 91 -13.80 -9.12 -10.75
N VAL A 92 -12.73 -8.44 -11.13
CA VAL A 92 -12.58 -6.98 -11.11
C VAL A 92 -11.66 -6.62 -12.27
N PRO A 93 -11.92 -5.52 -13.01
CA PRO A 93 -11.01 -5.08 -14.06
C PRO A 93 -9.58 -4.92 -13.55
N LYS A 94 -8.60 -5.47 -14.28
CA LYS A 94 -7.19 -5.50 -13.84
C LYS A 94 -6.66 -4.11 -13.49
N ASN A 95 -7.01 -3.09 -14.27
CA ASN A 95 -6.59 -1.71 -14.04
C ASN A 95 -7.07 -1.17 -12.69
N VAL A 96 -8.27 -1.57 -12.24
CA VAL A 96 -8.82 -1.18 -10.94
C VAL A 96 -8.03 -1.85 -9.82
N CYS A 97 -7.79 -3.17 -9.91
CA CYS A 97 -6.97 -3.88 -8.93
C CYS A 97 -5.55 -3.29 -8.82
N ASP A 98 -4.90 -3.06 -9.95
CA ASP A 98 -3.54 -2.52 -9.98
C ASP A 98 -3.52 -1.11 -9.36
N GLN A 99 -4.51 -0.27 -9.67
CA GLN A 99 -4.58 1.08 -9.11
C GLN A 99 -4.82 1.10 -7.59
N ILE A 100 -5.66 0.19 -7.07
CA ILE A 100 -5.89 0.07 -5.64
C ILE A 100 -4.60 -0.32 -4.92
N ARG A 101 -3.83 -1.27 -5.46
CA ARG A 101 -2.51 -1.67 -4.92
C ARG A 101 -1.50 -0.52 -4.94
N LEU A 102 -1.50 0.27 -6.00
CA LEU A 102 -0.67 1.48 -6.08
C LEU A 102 -1.05 2.49 -5.01
N TRP A 103 -2.36 2.66 -4.74
CA TRP A 103 -2.82 3.56 -3.67
C TRP A 103 -2.50 3.04 -2.26
N GLU A 104 -2.55 1.74 -2.01
CA GLU A 104 -2.08 1.15 -0.74
C GLU A 104 -0.58 1.36 -0.56
N SER A 105 0.21 1.12 -1.62
CA SER A 105 1.65 1.37 -1.62
C SER A 105 1.98 2.85 -1.44
N ASP A 106 1.16 3.75 -1.98
CA ASP A 106 1.30 5.20 -1.80
C ASP A 106 1.18 5.60 -0.32
N LEU A 107 0.29 4.95 0.45
CA LEU A 107 0.14 5.19 1.89
C LEU A 107 1.40 4.73 2.64
N ASN A 108 1.97 3.59 2.24
CA ASN A 108 3.15 2.97 2.85
C ASN A 108 4.49 3.47 2.26
N ARG A 109 4.53 4.66 1.64
CA ARG A 109 5.74 5.19 0.98
C ARG A 109 6.88 5.55 1.92
N VAL A 110 6.59 5.77 3.20
CA VAL A 110 7.56 6.26 4.17
C VAL A 110 7.70 5.25 5.30
N GLU A 111 8.85 4.59 5.33
CA GLU A 111 9.28 3.77 6.45
C GLU A 111 10.19 4.62 7.36
N THR A 112 9.89 4.62 8.64
CA THR A 112 10.74 5.28 9.64
C THR A 112 11.63 4.23 10.30
N THR A 113 12.94 4.42 10.19
CA THR A 113 13.93 3.57 10.86
C THR A 113 14.62 4.39 11.94
N PRO A 114 14.59 3.97 13.23
CA PRO A 114 15.39 4.58 14.27
C PRO A 114 16.88 4.55 13.91
N ALA A 115 17.53 5.72 13.96
CA ALA A 115 18.90 5.86 13.47
C ALA A 115 19.68 6.90 14.26
N HIS A 116 21.01 6.76 14.25
CA HIS A 116 21.93 7.78 14.74
C HIS A 116 22.74 8.38 13.60
N TYR A 117 22.85 9.70 13.63
CA TYR A 117 23.63 10.49 12.70
C TYR A 117 24.98 10.82 13.34
N TYR A 118 26.05 10.62 12.57
CA TYR A 118 27.43 10.94 12.94
C TYR A 118 28.00 11.93 11.94
N ASP A 119 28.62 12.98 12.46
CA ASP A 119 29.35 14.00 11.72
C ASP A 119 30.59 14.46 12.47
N GLU A 120 31.25 15.50 11.94
CA GLU A 120 32.44 16.12 12.53
C GLU A 120 33.59 15.13 12.80
N PHE A 121 33.80 14.18 11.87
CA PHE A 121 34.92 13.24 11.98
C PHE A 121 36.27 13.98 11.98
N PRO A 122 37.23 13.59 12.86
CA PRO A 122 38.52 14.25 12.97
C PRO A 122 39.37 14.19 11.70
N SER A 123 39.23 13.11 10.93
CA SER A 123 39.93 12.91 9.67
C SER A 123 39.10 12.01 8.73
N ARG A 124 39.49 12.02 7.46
CA ARG A 124 38.89 11.15 6.44
C ARG A 124 39.12 9.67 6.74
N ASP A 125 40.29 9.31 7.27
CA ASP A 125 40.61 7.92 7.60
C ASP A 125 39.72 7.37 8.71
N VAL A 126 39.40 8.19 9.73
CA VAL A 126 38.48 7.79 10.81
C VAL A 126 37.05 7.63 10.29
N PHE A 127 36.64 8.49 9.36
CA PHE A 127 35.34 8.37 8.69
C PHE A 127 35.25 7.07 7.86
N GLU A 128 36.25 6.78 7.04
CA GLU A 128 36.27 5.56 6.21
C GLU A 128 36.26 4.30 7.08
N ALA A 129 37.06 4.26 8.14
CA ALA A 129 37.06 3.16 9.11
C ALA A 129 35.71 2.97 9.82
N ALA A 130 35.01 4.07 10.14
CA ALA A 130 33.68 4.02 10.75
C ALA A 130 32.61 3.50 9.78
N CYS A 131 32.68 3.89 8.50
CA CYS A 131 31.80 3.35 7.47
C CYS A 131 32.03 1.85 7.24
N ASP A 132 33.29 1.42 7.20
CA ASP A 132 33.65 0.00 7.05
C ASP A 132 33.11 -0.82 8.23
N TYR A 133 33.33 -0.35 9.45
CA TYR A 133 32.79 -0.99 10.66
C TYR A 133 31.24 -1.05 10.64
N ALA A 134 30.57 0.03 10.24
CA ALA A 134 29.11 0.04 10.13
C ALA A 134 28.57 -0.91 9.05
N ARG A 135 29.30 -1.10 7.94
CA ARG A 135 28.96 -2.10 6.90
C ARG A 135 29.18 -3.52 7.39
N ASP A 136 30.28 -3.79 8.10
CA ASP A 136 30.56 -5.10 8.68
C ASP A 136 29.51 -5.52 9.71
N GLN A 137 29.00 -4.55 10.49
CA GLN A 137 27.90 -4.76 11.43
C GLN A 137 26.50 -4.72 10.77
N SER A 138 26.42 -4.62 9.44
CA SER A 138 25.16 -4.54 8.68
C SER A 138 24.20 -3.43 9.13
N GLY A 139 24.73 -2.35 9.70
CA GLY A 139 23.92 -1.27 10.27
C GLY A 139 24.10 0.08 9.59
N LEU A 140 24.92 0.18 8.52
CA LEU A 140 25.03 1.41 7.73
C LEU A 140 23.75 1.66 6.93
N LEU A 141 23.08 2.79 7.19
CA LEU A 141 21.86 3.20 6.48
C LEU A 141 22.16 4.18 5.34
N TRP A 142 23.11 5.09 5.56
CA TRP A 142 23.48 6.11 4.59
C TRP A 142 24.86 6.69 4.87
N GLU A 143 25.58 7.13 3.85
CA GLU A 143 26.86 7.83 3.95
C GLU A 143 26.97 8.98 2.94
N ASP A 144 27.69 10.04 3.31
CA ASP A 144 28.14 11.13 2.43
C ASP A 144 29.63 11.36 2.64
N SER A 145 30.43 10.84 1.70
CA SER A 145 31.89 10.93 1.74
C SER A 145 32.42 12.35 1.51
N LYS A 146 31.63 13.27 0.92
CA LYS A 146 32.08 14.65 0.70
C LYS A 146 32.03 15.47 1.97
N LYS A 147 31.01 15.24 2.80
CA LYS A 147 30.81 15.95 4.07
C LYS A 147 31.26 15.16 5.30
N MET A 148 31.76 13.93 5.10
CA MET A 148 32.13 12.99 6.17
C MET A 148 30.96 12.80 7.15
N ARG A 149 29.85 12.27 6.64
CA ARG A 149 28.63 12.03 7.42
C ARG A 149 28.16 10.62 7.19
N LEU A 150 27.66 9.98 8.24
CA LEU A 150 27.02 8.67 8.12
C LEU A 150 25.83 8.56 9.05
N VAL A 151 24.89 7.72 8.65
CA VAL A 151 23.70 7.37 9.43
C VAL A 151 23.73 5.86 9.63
N VAL A 152 23.56 5.43 10.88
CA VAL A 152 23.50 4.03 11.26
C VAL A 152 22.19 3.68 11.93
N ASN A 153 21.80 2.42 11.85
CA ASN A 153 20.68 1.87 12.59
C ASN A 153 20.92 2.02 14.12
N ALA A 154 19.87 2.34 14.87
CA ALA A 154 19.92 2.47 16.32
C ALA A 154 20.48 1.24 17.04
N GLU A 155 20.27 0.05 16.50
CA GLU A 155 20.77 -1.21 17.07
C GLU A 155 22.30 -1.23 17.20
N ILE A 156 23.02 -0.63 16.25
CA ILE A 156 24.49 -0.66 16.24
C ILE A 156 25.14 0.55 16.91
N HIS A 157 24.34 1.47 17.45
CA HIS A 157 24.83 2.74 18.03
C HIS A 157 25.86 2.52 19.15
N MET A 158 25.60 1.56 20.04
CA MET A 158 26.49 1.28 21.18
C MET A 158 27.84 0.74 20.70
N HIS A 159 27.83 -0.18 19.75
CA HIS A 159 29.03 -0.74 19.12
C HIS A 159 29.84 0.34 18.37
N MET A 160 29.16 1.22 17.64
CA MET A 160 29.79 2.36 16.96
C MET A 160 30.48 3.31 17.94
N ARG A 161 29.85 3.61 19.09
CA ARG A 161 30.46 4.48 20.11
C ARG A 161 31.70 3.87 20.75
N GLU A 162 31.70 2.56 20.97
CA GLU A 162 32.88 1.85 21.50
C GLU A 162 34.03 1.86 20.49
N PHE A 163 33.75 1.57 19.22
CA PHE A 163 34.73 1.63 18.14
C PHE A 163 35.37 3.01 18.01
N LEU A 164 34.56 4.08 17.95
CA LEU A 164 35.05 5.46 17.80
C LEU A 164 35.85 5.94 19.02
N ARG A 165 35.53 5.47 20.23
CA ARG A 165 36.33 5.76 21.43
C ARG A 165 37.71 5.12 21.36
N GLY A 166 37.83 3.95 20.74
CA GLY A 166 39.12 3.27 20.53
C GLY A 166 40.05 4.00 19.55
N GLN A 167 39.48 4.69 18.56
CA GLN A 167 40.22 5.43 17.53
C GLN A 167 40.73 6.81 17.99
N ASN A 168 40.28 7.30 19.14
CA ASN A 168 40.63 8.62 19.67
C ASN A 168 41.77 8.56 20.73
N LYS A 169 42.47 7.44 20.81
CA LYS A 169 43.66 7.20 21.65
C LYS A 169 44.90 7.16 20.79
#